data_AF-A0A845YPV8-F1
#
_entry.id   AF-A0A845YPV8-F1
#
_cell.length_a   1.000
_cell.length_b   1.000
_cell.length_c   1.000
_cell.angle_alpha   90.00
_cell.angle_beta   90.00
_cell.angle_gamma   90.00
#
_symmetry.space_group_name_H-M   'P 1'
#
loop_
_entity.id
_entity.type
_entity.pdbx_description
1 polymer ?
#
loop_
_entity_poly.entity_id
_entity_poly.type
_entity_poly.pdbx_seq_one_letter_code
_entity_poly.pdbx_strand_id
1 'polypeptide(L)'
;RLELYQTNLLLSTTEWQRDNTDNSLDLTAVRDAIIGNKPFQKAQKQYQQVRESAQTTESQLIAKLQQLSSEQVASLTNDETLEVITDTPASPQQQQWKNSLVQVEKLIDELELRLGILQVQQGKTKAAIETWANLVKSAQTPEFIPVSHILSLQTAQVLIALWEEPVQLLSNAEIKIEQNLDGWFRDRALTRLYQLQQRPDQLASLQTEKQQRAEQAILKLGLISLIPGVGGLLGVGLVIFLLVQWLLLGKQSLLATNNEVPWETPWDGEVIWQVLIFGFFFVGQILLPLLVLPLLISVLGLDPSNFTVQSKAFYTLFSYILLAAGGLLVLYFSIKPFLPVSEDWFRFKFRSNWIFWGLGGYLVALPSVVVVSLINQQLWQGKGGSNPILSLVLEGNDSIAILIFGVTACVAAPLFEEMIFRGFLLPSLTRYLPVWGAIVTSGLLFAIAHLSLSEVLPLATLGIVLGLVYTRSRNLLAPMLLHSLWNSGTLLSLFILGSQ
;
A
#
# COMPACT_ATOMS: atom_id res chain seq x y z
N ARG A 1 -7.33 -4.79 -1.37
CA ARG A 1 -7.78 -4.33 -2.70
C ARG A 1 -6.65 -4.39 -3.76
N LEU A 2 -5.43 -3.87 -3.50
CA LEU A 2 -4.30 -3.94 -4.46
C LEU A 2 -4.01 -5.35 -4.99
N GLU A 3 -3.91 -6.32 -4.09
CA GLU A 3 -3.65 -7.72 -4.46
C GLU A 3 -4.75 -8.31 -5.36
N LEU A 4 -6.01 -7.93 -5.14
CA LEU A 4 -7.13 -8.34 -6.00
C LEU A 4 -7.01 -7.70 -7.39
N TYR A 5 -6.61 -6.44 -7.46
CA TYR A 5 -6.38 -5.77 -8.74
C TYR A 5 -5.23 -6.41 -9.53
N GLN A 6 -4.10 -6.70 -8.86
CA GLN A 6 -3.00 -7.46 -9.45
C GLN A 6 -3.47 -8.83 -9.96
N THR A 7 -4.29 -9.51 -9.17
CA THR A 7 -4.87 -10.81 -9.56
C THR A 7 -5.82 -10.67 -10.77
N ASN A 8 -6.59 -9.59 -10.85
CA ASN A 8 -7.45 -9.30 -12.00
C ASN A 8 -6.62 -9.07 -13.28
N LEU A 9 -5.56 -8.25 -13.20
CA LEU A 9 -4.61 -8.07 -14.32
C LEU A 9 -3.99 -9.41 -14.74
N LEU A 10 -3.56 -10.23 -13.77
CA LEU A 10 -3.00 -11.55 -14.02
C LEU A 10 -3.98 -12.42 -14.79
N LEU A 11 -5.26 -12.42 -14.40
CA LEU A 11 -6.31 -13.15 -15.11
C LEU A 11 -6.52 -12.60 -16.53
N SER A 12 -6.51 -11.28 -16.73
CA SER A 12 -6.59 -10.68 -18.06
C SER A 12 -5.48 -11.15 -19.00
N THR A 13 -4.25 -11.36 -18.49
CA THR A 13 -3.16 -11.90 -19.33
C THR A 13 -3.43 -13.30 -19.88
N THR A 14 -4.35 -14.07 -19.27
CA THR A 14 -4.74 -15.40 -19.76
C THR A 14 -5.53 -15.32 -21.06
N GLU A 15 -6.17 -14.19 -21.36
CA GLU A 15 -6.97 -13.98 -22.57
C GLU A 15 -6.12 -13.60 -23.78
N TRP A 16 -4.84 -13.24 -23.60
CA TRP A 16 -3.95 -12.87 -24.70
C TRP A 16 -3.69 -14.05 -25.64
N GLN A 17 -3.89 -13.81 -26.93
CA GLN A 17 -3.51 -14.71 -28.01
C GLN A 17 -2.53 -13.99 -28.93
N ARG A 18 -1.49 -14.70 -29.40
CA ARG A 18 -0.56 -14.13 -30.36
C ARG A 18 -1.25 -13.96 -31.71
N ASP A 19 -1.22 -12.76 -32.26
CA ASP A 19 -1.49 -12.56 -33.67
C ASP A 19 -0.24 -12.94 -34.48
N ASN A 20 -0.36 -13.98 -35.31
CA ASN A 20 0.76 -14.44 -36.14
C ASN A 20 1.04 -13.52 -37.34
N THR A 21 0.23 -12.47 -37.53
CA THR A 21 0.35 -11.54 -38.65
C THR A 21 1.04 -10.23 -38.30
N ASP A 22 1.28 -9.97 -37.01
CA ASP A 22 1.87 -8.71 -36.52
C ASP A 22 3.34 -8.91 -36.09
N ASN A 23 4.19 -7.93 -36.44
CA ASN A 23 5.62 -7.89 -36.10
C ASN A 23 5.88 -7.27 -34.71
N SER A 24 4.84 -7.17 -33.88
CA SER A 24 4.93 -6.61 -32.53
C SER A 24 5.79 -7.48 -31.59
N LEU A 25 6.23 -6.86 -30.49
CA LEU A 25 7.07 -7.49 -29.47
C LEU A 25 6.49 -8.83 -29.02
N ASP A 26 7.29 -9.89 -29.06
CA ASP A 26 6.88 -11.20 -28.60
C ASP A 26 6.72 -11.21 -27.07
N LEU A 27 5.48 -11.14 -26.61
CA LEU A 27 5.13 -11.14 -25.19
C LEU A 27 4.98 -12.55 -24.60
N THR A 28 5.17 -13.62 -25.38
CA THR A 28 4.90 -14.99 -24.96
C THR A 28 5.73 -15.38 -23.74
N ALA A 29 7.04 -15.13 -23.77
CA ALA A 29 7.94 -15.46 -22.66
C ALA A 29 7.60 -14.67 -21.38
N VAL A 30 7.21 -13.40 -21.52
CA VAL A 30 6.84 -12.53 -20.39
C VAL A 30 5.52 -12.99 -19.79
N ARG A 31 4.53 -13.31 -20.64
CA ARG A 31 3.23 -13.87 -20.23
C ARG A 31 3.40 -15.18 -19.46
N ASP A 32 4.16 -16.12 -19.99
CA ASP A 32 4.34 -17.43 -19.36
C ASP A 32 5.04 -17.33 -18.00
N ALA A 33 6.02 -16.42 -17.88
CA ALA A 33 6.68 -16.12 -16.61
C ALA A 33 5.72 -15.49 -15.58
N ILE A 34 4.79 -14.64 -16.02
CA ILE A 34 3.82 -13.94 -15.16
C ILE A 34 2.68 -14.88 -14.71
N ILE A 35 2.04 -15.59 -15.65
CA ILE A 35 0.88 -16.46 -15.39
C ILE A 35 1.27 -17.61 -14.44
N GLY A 36 2.41 -18.24 -14.70
CA GLY A 36 2.86 -19.44 -14.02
C GLY A 36 1.83 -20.59 -14.05
N ASN A 37 1.96 -21.54 -13.13
CA ASN A 37 1.10 -22.73 -13.13
C ASN A 37 -0.26 -22.47 -12.43
N LYS A 38 -1.34 -22.93 -13.06
CA LYS A 38 -2.73 -22.95 -12.54
C LYS A 38 -3.22 -21.56 -12.07
N PRO A 39 -3.28 -20.56 -12.96
CA PRO A 39 -3.61 -19.16 -12.59
C PRO A 39 -4.97 -19.03 -11.90
N PHE A 40 -6.00 -19.74 -12.39
CA PHE A 40 -7.35 -19.66 -11.82
C PHE A 40 -7.45 -20.22 -10.39
N GLN A 41 -6.69 -21.27 -10.06
CA GLN A 41 -6.66 -21.82 -8.71
C GLN A 41 -5.98 -20.88 -7.73
N LYS A 42 -4.87 -20.25 -8.14
CA LYS A 42 -4.17 -19.24 -7.34
C LYS A 42 -5.07 -18.01 -7.12
N ALA A 43 -5.70 -17.52 -8.18
CA ALA A 43 -6.65 -16.42 -8.09
C ALA A 43 -7.81 -16.75 -7.14
N GLN A 44 -8.43 -17.93 -7.28
CA GLN A 44 -9.48 -18.35 -6.36
C GLN A 44 -9.01 -18.35 -4.91
N LYS A 45 -7.82 -18.90 -4.62
CA LYS A 45 -7.26 -18.90 -3.26
C LYS A 45 -7.06 -17.49 -2.72
N GLN A 46 -6.53 -16.57 -3.54
CA GLN A 46 -6.33 -15.17 -3.14
C GLN A 46 -7.66 -14.49 -2.80
N TYR A 47 -8.66 -14.63 -3.68
CA TYR A 47 -10.00 -14.07 -3.45
C TYR A 47 -10.68 -14.66 -2.20
N GLN A 48 -10.50 -15.96 -1.94
CA GLN A 48 -11.01 -16.62 -0.72
C GLN A 48 -10.36 -16.06 0.55
N GLN A 49 -9.02 -15.89 0.55
CA GLN A 49 -8.30 -15.33 1.70
C GLN A 49 -8.76 -13.90 2.01
N VAL A 50 -8.95 -13.07 0.99
CA VAL A 50 -9.45 -11.69 1.20
C VAL A 50 -10.89 -11.70 1.71
N ARG A 51 -11.73 -12.63 1.23
CA ARG A 51 -13.10 -12.80 1.70
C ARG A 51 -13.14 -13.21 3.18
N GLU A 52 -12.34 -14.20 3.58
CA GLU A 52 -12.25 -14.66 4.99
C GLU A 52 -11.80 -13.53 5.92
N SER A 53 -10.83 -12.71 5.48
CA SER A 53 -10.39 -11.53 6.20
C SER A 53 -11.51 -10.49 6.34
N ALA A 54 -12.24 -10.20 5.25
CA ALA A 54 -13.37 -9.29 5.25
C ALA A 54 -14.50 -9.75 6.19
N GLN A 55 -14.87 -11.03 6.16
CA GLN A 55 -15.87 -11.63 7.07
C GLN A 55 -15.44 -11.56 8.53
N THR A 56 -14.14 -11.71 8.80
CA THR A 56 -13.59 -11.52 10.15
C THR A 56 -13.75 -10.07 10.60
N THR A 57 -13.43 -9.10 9.74
CA THR A 57 -13.62 -7.67 10.02
C THR A 57 -15.08 -7.32 10.22
N GLU A 58 -15.98 -7.83 9.39
CA GLU A 58 -17.43 -7.69 9.51
C GLU A 58 -17.91 -8.17 10.88
N SER A 59 -17.55 -9.41 11.27
CA SER A 59 -17.91 -9.99 12.57
C SER A 59 -17.42 -9.15 13.74
N GLN A 60 -16.21 -8.58 13.64
CA GLN A 60 -15.65 -7.69 14.66
C GLN A 60 -16.38 -6.35 14.74
N LEU A 61 -16.78 -5.77 13.61
CA LEU A 61 -17.55 -4.53 13.57
C LEU A 61 -18.95 -4.73 14.15
N ILE A 62 -19.62 -5.84 13.80
CA ILE A 62 -20.92 -6.21 14.36
C ILE A 62 -20.82 -6.39 15.87
N ALA A 63 -19.81 -7.12 16.37
CA ALA A 63 -19.61 -7.31 17.80
C ALA A 63 -19.38 -5.98 18.55
N LYS A 64 -18.60 -5.05 17.97
CA LYS A 64 -18.41 -3.71 18.54
C LYS A 64 -19.71 -2.91 18.60
N LEU A 65 -20.49 -2.93 17.52
CA LEU A 65 -21.78 -2.23 17.46
C LEU A 65 -22.79 -2.81 18.46
N GLN A 66 -22.82 -4.15 18.61
CA GLN A 66 -23.66 -4.83 19.59
C GLN A 66 -23.25 -4.50 21.03
N GLN A 67 -21.96 -4.51 21.34
CA GLN A 67 -21.47 -4.18 22.69
C GLN A 67 -21.91 -2.77 23.12
N LEU A 68 -21.79 -1.78 22.24
CA LEU A 68 -22.27 -0.43 22.53
C LEU A 68 -23.77 -0.33 22.71
N SER A 69 -24.54 -1.05 21.89
CA SER A 69 -25.99 -1.09 22.08
C SER A 69 -26.37 -1.69 23.44
N SER A 70 -25.64 -2.73 23.89
CA SER A 70 -25.87 -3.34 25.21
C SER A 70 -25.43 -2.45 26.39
N GLU A 71 -24.33 -1.70 26.25
CA GLU A 71 -23.88 -0.74 27.27
C GLU A 71 -24.83 0.47 27.38
N GLN A 72 -25.36 0.96 26.26
CA GLN A 72 -26.39 2.01 26.26
C GLN A 72 -27.67 1.52 26.95
N VAL A 73 -28.14 0.31 26.63
CA VAL A 73 -29.32 -0.29 27.28
C VAL A 73 -29.08 -0.52 28.79
N ALA A 74 -27.91 -1.02 29.19
CA ALA A 74 -27.58 -1.25 30.60
C ALA A 74 -27.46 0.05 31.42
N SER A 75 -27.00 1.15 30.81
CA SER A 75 -26.99 2.47 31.46
C SER A 75 -28.40 3.04 31.69
N LEU A 76 -29.36 2.69 30.83
CA LEU A 76 -30.75 3.14 30.92
C LEU A 76 -31.58 2.32 31.91
N THR A 77 -31.21 1.06 32.19
CA THR A 77 -31.93 0.24 33.18
C THR A 77 -31.65 0.59 34.64
N ASN A 78 -30.69 1.49 34.91
CA ASN A 78 -30.37 1.97 36.26
C ASN A 78 -31.07 3.28 36.63
N ASP A 79 -31.76 3.95 35.70
CA ASP A 79 -32.57 5.13 35.97
C ASP A 79 -34.07 4.78 35.86
N GLU A 80 -34.82 4.91 36.96
CA GLU A 80 -36.26 4.58 37.07
C GLU A 80 -37.20 5.54 36.30
N THR A 81 -36.75 6.15 35.20
CA THR A 81 -37.59 7.01 34.36
C THR A 81 -37.66 6.49 32.93
N LEU A 82 -38.77 5.81 32.62
CA LEU A 82 -39.20 5.44 31.28
C LEU A 82 -39.54 6.70 30.47
N GLU A 83 -38.53 7.38 29.95
CA GLU A 83 -38.71 8.24 28.77
C GLU A 83 -38.48 7.40 27.51
N VAL A 84 -39.49 7.34 26.65
CA VAL A 84 -39.41 6.77 25.31
C VAL A 84 -38.48 7.65 24.48
N ILE A 85 -37.22 7.22 24.30
CA ILE A 85 -36.28 7.91 23.42
C ILE A 85 -36.49 7.41 21.99
N THR A 86 -37.16 8.22 21.18
CA THR A 86 -37.00 8.22 19.72
C THR A 86 -35.59 8.75 19.37
N ASP A 87 -34.83 7.97 18.61
CA ASP A 87 -33.60 8.35 17.89
C ASP A 87 -32.59 9.25 18.66
N THR A 88 -31.76 8.65 19.51
CA THR A 88 -30.49 9.29 19.88
C THR A 88 -29.56 9.27 18.66
N PRO A 89 -29.05 10.41 18.17
CA PRO A 89 -28.14 10.42 17.03
C PRO A 89 -26.87 9.62 17.35
N ALA A 90 -26.51 8.70 16.45
CA ALA A 90 -25.34 7.84 16.60
C ALA A 90 -24.08 8.70 16.85
N SER A 91 -23.22 8.26 17.77
CA SER A 91 -21.95 8.96 17.99
C SER A 91 -21.12 8.96 16.69
N PRO A 92 -20.24 9.96 16.46
CA PRO A 92 -19.40 10.00 15.25
C PRO A 92 -18.62 8.70 15.02
N GLN A 93 -18.21 8.03 16.12
CA GLN A 93 -17.53 6.74 16.10
C GLN A 93 -18.46 5.59 15.69
N GLN A 94 -19.71 5.57 16.18
CA GLN A 94 -20.71 4.60 15.74
C GLN A 94 -21.04 4.76 14.25
N GLN A 95 -21.16 6.01 13.78
CA GLN A 95 -21.40 6.30 12.37
C GLN A 95 -20.22 5.86 11.48
N GLN A 96 -18.98 6.06 11.95
CA GLN A 96 -17.79 5.57 11.28
C GLN A 96 -17.80 4.04 11.16
N TRP A 97 -18.13 3.30 12.23
CA TRP A 97 -18.21 1.84 12.17
C TRP A 97 -19.34 1.33 11.29
N LYS A 98 -20.52 1.97 11.31
CA LYS A 98 -21.62 1.65 10.37
C LYS A 98 -21.17 1.84 8.92
N ASN A 99 -20.48 2.94 8.62
CA ASN A 99 -19.94 3.18 7.27
C ASN A 99 -18.88 2.13 6.89
N SER A 100 -17.99 1.76 7.81
CA SER A 100 -17.02 0.69 7.59
C SER A 100 -17.70 -0.67 7.37
N LEU A 101 -18.77 -0.96 8.08
CA LEU A 101 -19.54 -2.20 7.91
C LEU A 101 -20.14 -2.28 6.50
N VAL A 102 -20.82 -1.22 6.05
CA VAL A 102 -21.37 -1.15 4.67
C VAL A 102 -20.28 -1.32 3.60
N GLN A 103 -19.09 -0.78 3.83
CA GLN A 103 -17.95 -0.95 2.90
C GLN A 103 -17.43 -2.39 2.87
N VAL A 104 -17.39 -3.07 4.02
CA VAL A 104 -16.95 -4.46 4.15
C VAL A 104 -17.97 -5.41 3.53
N GLU A 105 -19.25 -5.22 3.80
CA GLU A 105 -20.35 -5.99 3.19
C GLU A 105 -20.32 -5.87 1.67
N LYS A 106 -20.22 -4.65 1.14
CA LYS A 106 -20.05 -4.42 -0.31
C LYS A 106 -18.85 -5.19 -0.87
N LEU A 107 -17.72 -5.19 -0.17
CA LEU A 107 -16.53 -5.92 -0.60
C LEU A 107 -16.78 -7.43 -0.60
N ILE A 108 -17.46 -7.98 0.40
CA ILE A 108 -17.81 -9.41 0.48
C ILE A 108 -18.68 -9.78 -0.72
N ASP A 109 -19.71 -8.99 -1.04
CA ASP A 109 -20.56 -9.26 -2.20
C ASP A 109 -19.77 -9.30 -3.51
N GLU A 110 -18.92 -8.29 -3.74
CA GLU A 110 -18.05 -8.22 -4.91
C GLU A 110 -17.14 -9.46 -5.01
N LEU A 111 -16.64 -9.96 -3.86
CA LEU A 111 -15.80 -11.14 -3.80
C LEU A 111 -16.58 -12.40 -4.13
N GLU A 112 -17.80 -12.58 -3.63
CA GLU A 112 -18.63 -13.75 -3.90
C GLU A 112 -19.03 -13.85 -5.38
N LEU A 113 -19.38 -12.72 -6.01
CA LEU A 113 -19.65 -12.66 -7.45
C LEU A 113 -18.44 -13.16 -8.25
N ARG A 114 -17.25 -12.61 -7.96
CA ARG A 114 -15.99 -12.93 -8.64
C ARG A 114 -15.53 -14.37 -8.36
N LEU A 115 -15.72 -14.88 -7.14
CA LEU A 115 -15.40 -16.26 -6.77
C LEU A 115 -16.24 -17.28 -7.55
N GLY A 116 -17.54 -17.03 -7.72
CA GLY A 116 -18.38 -17.90 -8.55
C GLY A 116 -17.91 -17.96 -10.00
N ILE A 117 -17.50 -16.83 -10.59
CA ILE A 117 -16.96 -16.79 -11.96
C ILE A 117 -15.66 -17.61 -12.06
N LEU A 118 -14.77 -17.52 -11.07
CA LEU A 118 -13.55 -18.34 -11.00
C LEU A 118 -13.87 -19.84 -10.86
N GLN A 119 -14.91 -20.20 -10.12
CA GLN A 119 -15.35 -21.59 -9.97
C GLN A 119 -15.90 -22.14 -11.29
N VAL A 120 -16.77 -21.39 -11.99
CA VAL A 120 -17.23 -21.74 -13.34
C VAL A 120 -16.06 -21.95 -14.29
N GLN A 121 -15.07 -21.05 -14.27
CA GLN A 121 -13.89 -21.15 -15.13
C GLN A 121 -13.10 -22.45 -14.92
N GLN A 122 -13.20 -23.02 -13.72
CA GLN A 122 -12.57 -24.28 -13.36
C GLN A 122 -13.50 -25.49 -13.51
N GLY A 123 -14.66 -25.33 -14.17
CA GLY A 123 -15.65 -26.39 -14.38
C GLY A 123 -16.51 -26.71 -13.15
N LYS A 124 -16.47 -25.88 -12.10
CA LYS A 124 -17.23 -26.08 -10.85
C LYS A 124 -18.55 -25.30 -10.85
N THR A 125 -19.36 -25.47 -11.90
CA THR A 125 -20.60 -24.69 -12.11
C THR A 125 -21.59 -24.81 -10.96
N LYS A 126 -21.79 -26.02 -10.40
CA LYS A 126 -22.69 -26.22 -9.26
C LYS A 126 -22.28 -25.43 -8.02
N ALA A 127 -20.97 -25.40 -7.72
CA ALA A 127 -20.44 -24.62 -6.61
C ALA A 127 -20.57 -23.11 -6.84
N ALA A 128 -20.45 -22.66 -8.09
CA ALA A 128 -20.66 -21.26 -8.46
C ALA A 128 -22.11 -20.81 -8.24
N ILE A 129 -23.06 -21.61 -8.71
CA ILE A 129 -24.49 -21.35 -8.51
C ILE A 129 -24.80 -21.31 -7.01
N GLU A 130 -24.28 -22.26 -6.22
CA GLU A 130 -24.45 -22.26 -4.77
C GLU A 130 -23.87 -21.00 -4.11
N THR A 131 -22.67 -20.57 -4.54
CA THR A 131 -22.03 -19.34 -4.05
C THR A 131 -22.91 -18.12 -4.28
N TRP A 132 -23.43 -17.93 -5.50
CA TRP A 132 -24.32 -16.82 -5.82
C TRP A 132 -25.69 -16.95 -5.16
N ALA A 133 -26.23 -18.17 -5.04
CA ALA A 133 -27.51 -18.42 -4.39
C ALA A 133 -27.47 -18.09 -2.89
N ASN A 134 -26.35 -18.40 -2.22
CA ASN A 134 -26.12 -18.04 -0.83
C ASN A 134 -26.08 -16.51 -0.64
N LEU A 135 -25.43 -15.78 -1.57
CA LEU A 135 -25.45 -14.31 -1.58
C LEU A 135 -26.87 -13.76 -1.72
N VAL A 136 -27.70 -14.34 -2.61
CA VAL A 136 -29.11 -13.94 -2.76
C VAL A 136 -29.92 -14.24 -1.50
N LYS A 137 -29.62 -15.34 -0.80
CA LYS A 137 -30.32 -15.77 0.41
C LYS A 137 -29.96 -14.93 1.64
N SER A 138 -28.71 -14.48 1.77
CA SER A 138 -28.26 -13.69 2.92
C SER A 138 -28.96 -12.32 3.03
N ALA A 139 -29.55 -11.82 1.94
CA ALA A 139 -30.31 -10.57 1.93
C ALA A 139 -31.73 -10.65 2.54
N GLN A 140 -32.16 -11.82 3.01
CA GLN A 140 -33.55 -12.05 3.49
C GLN A 140 -33.81 -11.63 4.95
N THR A 141 -32.82 -11.06 5.66
CA THR A 141 -32.97 -10.52 7.03
C THR A 141 -33.01 -8.98 7.00
N PRO A 142 -34.13 -8.33 7.36
CA PRO A 142 -34.30 -6.90 7.08
C PRO A 142 -33.99 -6.00 8.29
N GLU A 143 -33.30 -4.89 8.02
CA GLU A 143 -33.69 -3.58 8.57
C GLU A 143 -33.21 -2.38 7.72
N PHE A 144 -32.19 -2.52 6.87
CA PHE A 144 -31.89 -1.58 5.78
C PHE A 144 -30.89 -2.22 4.81
N ILE A 145 -31.18 -2.26 3.50
CA ILE A 145 -30.28 -2.85 2.49
C ILE A 145 -29.65 -1.72 1.66
N PRO A 146 -28.32 -1.51 1.73
CA PRO A 146 -27.63 -0.52 0.90
C PRO A 146 -27.84 -0.76 -0.60
N VAL A 147 -27.93 0.30 -1.41
CA VAL A 147 -28.10 0.20 -2.88
C VAL A 147 -27.01 -0.64 -3.54
N SER A 148 -25.77 -0.54 -3.04
CA SER A 148 -24.65 -1.36 -3.52
C SER A 148 -24.89 -2.86 -3.32
N HIS A 149 -25.54 -3.25 -2.22
CA HIS A 149 -25.88 -4.66 -1.96
C HIS A 149 -26.95 -5.12 -2.95
N ILE A 150 -27.97 -4.29 -3.22
CA ILE A 150 -29.01 -4.58 -4.22
C ILE A 150 -28.41 -4.84 -5.61
N LEU A 151 -27.44 -4.03 -6.03
CA LEU A 151 -26.76 -4.22 -7.31
C LEU A 151 -26.07 -5.58 -7.37
N SER A 152 -25.36 -5.98 -6.31
CA SER A 152 -24.71 -7.30 -6.22
C SER A 152 -25.68 -8.46 -6.25
N LEU A 153 -26.81 -8.36 -5.56
CA LEU A 153 -27.85 -9.37 -5.58
C LEU A 153 -28.45 -9.53 -6.99
N GLN A 154 -28.68 -8.42 -7.68
CA GLN A 154 -29.18 -8.44 -9.06
C GLN A 154 -28.16 -9.04 -10.03
N THR A 155 -26.88 -8.72 -9.89
CA THR A 155 -25.81 -9.34 -10.69
C THR A 155 -25.72 -10.84 -10.38
N ALA A 156 -25.82 -11.25 -9.11
CA ALA A 156 -25.81 -12.67 -8.72
C ALA A 156 -26.95 -13.46 -9.39
N GLN A 157 -28.16 -12.90 -9.42
CA GLN A 157 -29.30 -13.50 -10.13
C GLN A 157 -29.04 -13.65 -11.63
N VAL A 158 -28.43 -12.64 -12.28
CA VAL A 158 -28.01 -12.73 -13.68
C VAL A 158 -26.99 -13.84 -13.88
N LEU A 159 -25.98 -13.93 -13.01
CA LEU A 159 -24.96 -14.98 -13.10
C LEU A 159 -25.56 -16.38 -12.89
N ILE A 160 -26.47 -16.56 -11.93
CA ILE A 160 -27.19 -17.84 -11.77
C ILE A 160 -27.93 -18.18 -13.08
N ALA A 161 -28.73 -17.26 -13.59
CA ALA A 161 -29.54 -17.47 -14.80
C ALA A 161 -28.72 -17.82 -16.06
N LEU A 162 -27.49 -17.32 -16.18
CA LEU A 162 -26.58 -17.60 -17.30
C LEU A 162 -25.89 -18.97 -17.26
N TRP A 163 -25.82 -19.59 -16.08
CA TRP A 163 -25.09 -20.83 -15.83
C TRP A 163 -25.94 -21.98 -15.27
N GLU A 164 -27.18 -21.71 -14.90
CA GLU A 164 -28.18 -22.71 -14.52
C GLU A 164 -28.80 -23.39 -15.75
N GLU A 165 -29.31 -24.61 -15.55
CA GLU A 165 -30.05 -25.36 -16.57
C GLU A 165 -31.50 -25.57 -16.08
N PRO A 166 -32.53 -25.11 -16.82
CA PRO A 166 -32.46 -24.44 -18.12
C PRO A 166 -31.99 -22.98 -18.04
N VAL A 167 -31.23 -22.54 -19.05
CA VAL A 167 -30.71 -21.18 -19.13
C VAL A 167 -31.85 -20.16 -19.22
N GLN A 168 -31.73 -19.06 -18.47
CA GLN A 168 -32.69 -17.95 -18.49
C GLN A 168 -32.02 -16.64 -18.90
N LEU A 169 -32.57 -15.97 -19.90
CA LEU A 169 -32.07 -14.66 -20.37
C LEU A 169 -32.88 -13.54 -19.72
N LEU A 170 -32.32 -12.94 -18.67
CA LEU A 170 -32.92 -11.81 -17.97
C LEU A 170 -32.77 -10.52 -18.77
N SER A 171 -33.79 -9.65 -18.71
CA SER A 171 -33.71 -8.29 -19.26
C SER A 171 -32.68 -7.46 -18.48
N ASN A 172 -31.99 -6.56 -19.18
CA ASN A 172 -30.92 -5.70 -18.64
C ASN A 172 -29.74 -6.46 -18.01
N ALA A 173 -29.54 -7.75 -18.35
CA ALA A 173 -28.41 -8.55 -17.86
C ALA A 173 -27.06 -7.90 -18.14
N GLU A 174 -26.90 -7.32 -19.33
CA GLU A 174 -25.69 -6.61 -19.78
C GLU A 174 -25.36 -5.43 -18.85
N ILE A 175 -26.33 -4.54 -18.63
CA ILE A 175 -26.18 -3.36 -17.75
C ILE A 175 -25.81 -3.78 -16.32
N LYS A 176 -26.46 -4.83 -15.78
CA LYS A 176 -26.18 -5.35 -14.44
C LYS A 176 -24.79 -5.96 -14.31
N ILE A 177 -24.25 -6.53 -15.38
CA ILE A 177 -22.88 -7.04 -15.45
C ILE A 177 -21.90 -5.86 -15.49
N GLU A 178 -22.12 -4.89 -16.37
CA GLU A 178 -21.23 -3.73 -16.54
C GLU A 178 -21.14 -2.83 -15.31
N GLN A 179 -22.24 -2.70 -14.55
CA GLN A 179 -22.29 -1.86 -13.36
C GLN A 179 -21.53 -2.44 -12.16
N ASN A 180 -21.34 -3.76 -12.10
CA ASN A 180 -20.89 -4.42 -10.88
C ASN A 180 -19.72 -5.39 -11.06
N LEU A 181 -19.36 -5.70 -12.31
CA LEU A 181 -18.17 -6.47 -12.65
C LEU A 181 -17.23 -5.61 -13.50
N ASP A 182 -15.93 -5.84 -13.31
CA ASP A 182 -14.85 -5.14 -14.01
C ASP A 182 -13.77 -6.12 -14.50
N GLY A 183 -12.92 -5.62 -15.40
CA GLY A 183 -11.79 -6.36 -15.96
C GLY A 183 -12.17 -7.75 -16.46
N TRP A 184 -11.36 -8.74 -16.09
CA TRP A 184 -11.53 -10.12 -16.55
C TRP A 184 -12.90 -10.71 -16.17
N PHE A 185 -13.44 -10.40 -14.99
CA PHE A 185 -14.71 -10.94 -14.52
C PHE A 185 -15.89 -10.46 -15.36
N ARG A 186 -15.92 -9.18 -15.71
CA ARG A 186 -16.91 -8.60 -16.62
C ARG A 186 -16.85 -9.29 -17.98
N ASP A 187 -15.64 -9.44 -18.52
CA ASP A 187 -15.44 -10.03 -19.84
C ASP A 187 -15.95 -11.47 -19.90
N ARG A 188 -15.72 -12.28 -18.85
CA ARG A 188 -16.24 -13.66 -18.79
C ARG A 188 -17.77 -13.69 -18.76
N ALA A 189 -18.39 -12.80 -18.00
CA ALA A 189 -19.85 -12.71 -17.91
C ALA A 189 -20.48 -12.24 -19.24
N LEU A 190 -19.94 -11.18 -19.85
CA LEU A 190 -20.41 -10.68 -21.14
C LEU A 190 -20.18 -11.68 -22.28
N THR A 191 -19.03 -12.37 -22.29
CA THR A 191 -18.76 -13.43 -23.29
C THR A 191 -19.86 -14.49 -23.25
N ARG A 192 -20.23 -14.96 -22.05
CA ARG A 192 -21.30 -15.96 -21.89
C ARG A 192 -22.66 -15.41 -22.33
N LEU A 193 -22.99 -14.18 -21.93
CA LEU A 193 -24.24 -13.53 -22.28
C LEU A 193 -24.39 -13.39 -23.81
N TYR A 194 -23.39 -12.83 -24.49
CA TYR A 194 -23.43 -12.61 -25.94
C TYR A 194 -23.44 -13.92 -26.74
N GLN A 195 -22.79 -14.98 -26.25
CA GLN A 195 -22.89 -16.31 -26.84
C GLN A 195 -24.32 -16.86 -26.76
N LEU A 196 -24.97 -16.76 -25.59
CA LEU A 196 -26.34 -17.23 -25.41
C LEU A 196 -27.37 -16.40 -26.19
N GLN A 197 -27.10 -15.10 -26.35
CA GLN A 197 -27.93 -14.18 -27.15
C GLN A 197 -27.63 -14.23 -28.66
N GLN A 198 -26.63 -15.01 -29.08
CA GLN A 198 -26.18 -15.11 -30.47
C GLN A 198 -25.84 -13.73 -31.09
N ARG A 199 -25.02 -12.95 -30.38
CA ARG A 199 -24.58 -11.60 -30.73
C ARG A 199 -23.13 -11.58 -31.24
N PRO A 200 -22.85 -11.95 -32.50
CA PRO A 200 -21.49 -12.15 -33.00
C PRO A 200 -20.69 -10.84 -33.08
N ASP A 201 -21.32 -9.73 -33.44
CA ASP A 201 -20.63 -8.43 -33.59
C ASP A 201 -20.15 -7.90 -32.22
N GLN A 202 -21.00 -7.97 -31.20
CA GLN A 202 -20.62 -7.61 -29.83
C GLN A 202 -19.55 -8.55 -29.28
N LEU A 203 -19.63 -9.85 -29.59
CA LEU A 203 -18.62 -10.83 -29.19
C LEU A 203 -17.25 -10.53 -29.84
N ALA A 204 -17.23 -10.15 -31.12
CA ALA A 204 -16.01 -9.77 -31.83
C ALA A 204 -15.39 -8.46 -31.28
N SER A 205 -16.23 -7.46 -30.99
CA SER A 205 -15.79 -6.22 -30.35
C SER A 205 -15.19 -6.49 -28.97
N LEU A 206 -15.89 -7.28 -28.13
CA LEU A 206 -15.43 -7.67 -26.81
C LEU A 206 -14.11 -8.44 -26.88
N GLN A 207 -13.93 -9.34 -27.85
CA GLN A 207 -12.69 -10.09 -28.01
C GLN A 207 -11.50 -9.18 -28.37
N THR A 208 -11.72 -8.16 -29.22
CA THR A 208 -10.70 -7.15 -29.53
C THR A 208 -10.30 -6.36 -28.29
N GLU A 209 -11.28 -5.90 -27.49
CA GLU A 209 -10.99 -5.19 -26.25
C GLU A 209 -10.25 -6.04 -25.22
N LYS A 210 -10.65 -7.32 -25.08
CA LYS A 210 -9.98 -8.29 -24.20
C LYS A 210 -8.52 -8.46 -24.59
N GLN A 211 -8.22 -8.56 -25.88
CA GLN A 211 -6.87 -8.68 -26.39
C GLN A 211 -6.01 -7.45 -26.03
N GLN A 212 -6.53 -6.24 -26.28
CA GLN A 212 -5.83 -4.99 -25.94
C GLN A 212 -5.59 -4.86 -24.43
N ARG A 213 -6.60 -5.17 -23.60
CA ARG A 213 -6.47 -5.16 -22.14
C ARG A 213 -5.48 -6.22 -21.64
N ALA A 214 -5.43 -7.39 -22.28
CA ALA A 214 -4.47 -8.43 -21.95
C ALA A 214 -3.02 -8.00 -22.28
N GLU A 215 -2.79 -7.33 -23.42
CA GLU A 215 -1.47 -6.77 -23.78
C GLU A 215 -1.00 -5.73 -22.77
N GLN A 216 -1.87 -4.77 -22.42
CA GLN A 216 -1.58 -3.78 -21.39
C GLN A 216 -1.30 -4.43 -20.04
N ALA A 217 -2.08 -5.46 -19.66
CA ALA A 217 -1.86 -6.18 -18.42
C ALA A 217 -0.49 -6.91 -18.40
N ILE A 218 -0.07 -7.52 -19.52
CA ILE A 218 1.25 -8.15 -19.64
C ILE A 218 2.36 -7.11 -19.49
N LEU A 219 2.24 -5.96 -20.16
CA LEU A 219 3.23 -4.88 -20.05
C LEU A 219 3.30 -4.32 -18.62
N LYS A 220 2.15 -4.02 -18.00
CA LYS A 220 2.05 -3.51 -16.63
C LYS A 220 2.70 -4.48 -15.64
N LEU A 221 2.28 -5.75 -15.66
CA LEU A 221 2.82 -6.78 -14.77
C LEU A 221 4.29 -7.10 -15.06
N GLY A 222 4.69 -7.07 -16.33
CA GLY A 222 6.08 -7.23 -16.76
C GLY A 222 6.97 -6.14 -16.16
N LEU A 223 6.59 -4.87 -16.28
CA LEU A 223 7.34 -3.75 -15.70
C LEU A 223 7.44 -3.82 -14.17
N ILE A 224 6.32 -4.12 -13.49
CA ILE A 224 6.26 -4.25 -12.03
C ILE A 224 7.12 -5.42 -11.53
N SER A 225 7.24 -6.49 -12.30
CA SER A 225 7.99 -7.68 -11.90
C SER A 225 9.46 -7.60 -12.29
N LEU A 226 9.79 -7.01 -13.45
CA LEU A 226 11.13 -7.01 -14.01
C LEU A 226 12.09 -6.12 -13.22
N ILE A 227 11.70 -4.89 -12.89
CA ILE A 227 12.59 -3.92 -12.23
C ILE A 227 13.00 -4.42 -10.82
N PRO A 228 12.06 -4.78 -9.92
CA PRO A 228 12.41 -5.34 -8.62
C PRO A 228 12.99 -6.75 -8.73
N GLY A 229 12.59 -7.55 -9.72
CA GLY A 229 13.10 -8.91 -9.93
C GLY A 229 14.58 -8.94 -10.33
N VAL A 230 14.95 -8.20 -11.38
CA VAL A 230 16.35 -8.06 -11.82
C VAL A 230 17.17 -7.35 -10.75
N GLY A 231 16.65 -6.25 -10.19
CA GLY A 231 17.31 -5.54 -9.08
C GLY A 231 17.52 -6.44 -7.86
N GLY A 232 16.56 -7.29 -7.53
CA GLY A 232 16.63 -8.25 -6.45
C GLY A 232 17.67 -9.33 -6.70
N LEU A 233 17.74 -9.90 -7.91
CA LEU A 233 18.77 -10.88 -8.29
C LEU A 233 20.18 -10.28 -8.23
N LEU A 234 20.37 -9.10 -8.81
CA LEU A 234 21.63 -8.36 -8.70
C LEU A 234 21.96 -8.03 -7.24
N GLY A 235 20.95 -7.68 -6.46
CA GLY A 235 21.03 -7.45 -5.03
C GLY A 235 21.51 -8.66 -4.25
N VAL A 236 20.94 -9.85 -4.50
CA VAL A 236 21.38 -11.11 -3.88
C VAL A 236 22.84 -11.39 -4.24
N GLY A 237 23.20 -11.24 -5.51
CA GLY A 237 24.59 -11.37 -5.96
C GLY A 237 25.53 -10.41 -5.24
N LEU A 238 25.12 -9.15 -5.07
CA LEU A 238 25.88 -8.12 -4.35
C LEU A 238 26.00 -8.44 -2.86
N VAL A 239 24.94 -8.89 -2.20
CA VAL A 239 24.97 -9.31 -0.78
C VAL A 239 25.95 -10.47 -0.60
N ILE A 240 25.86 -11.51 -1.44
CA ILE A 240 26.78 -12.65 -1.39
C ILE A 240 28.22 -12.18 -1.62
N PHE A 241 28.45 -11.35 -2.63
CA PHE A 241 29.76 -10.78 -2.90
C PHE A 241 30.32 -10.04 -1.69
N LEU A 242 29.54 -9.14 -1.08
CA LEU A 242 29.96 -8.36 0.09
C LEU A 242 30.24 -9.25 1.31
N LEU A 243 29.44 -10.29 1.52
CA LEU A 243 29.65 -11.26 2.61
C LEU A 243 30.92 -12.07 2.40
N VAL A 244 31.14 -12.62 1.20
CA VAL A 244 32.36 -13.36 0.86
C VAL A 244 33.58 -12.45 0.99
N GLN A 245 33.49 -11.23 0.48
CA GLN A 245 34.55 -10.23 0.54
C GLN A 245 34.86 -9.85 2.00
N TRP A 246 33.85 -9.73 2.86
CA TRP A 246 34.04 -9.52 4.29
C TRP A 246 34.69 -10.71 5.00
N LEU A 247 34.27 -11.94 4.69
CA LEU A 247 34.84 -13.16 5.28
C LEU A 247 36.30 -13.39 4.86
N LEU A 248 36.64 -13.09 3.60
CA LEU A 248 37.99 -13.32 3.07
C LEU A 248 38.97 -12.19 3.41
N LEU A 249 38.51 -10.92 3.38
CA LEU A 249 39.39 -9.75 3.48
C LEU A 249 39.24 -8.97 4.80
N GLY A 250 38.26 -9.30 5.65
CA GLY A 250 38.09 -8.75 6.99
C GLY A 250 38.10 -7.23 7.01
N LYS A 251 39.15 -6.62 7.59
CA LYS A 251 39.30 -5.14 7.70
C LYS A 251 39.58 -4.43 6.38
N GLN A 252 39.99 -5.14 5.33
CA GLN A 252 40.14 -4.59 3.98
C GLN A 252 38.84 -4.65 3.19
N SER A 253 37.75 -5.11 3.81
CA SER A 253 36.47 -5.22 3.13
C SER A 253 35.81 -3.87 2.84
N LEU A 254 35.01 -3.78 1.79
CA LEU A 254 34.15 -2.63 1.53
C LEU A 254 33.27 -2.35 2.76
N LEU A 255 32.79 -3.41 3.41
CA LEU A 255 32.00 -3.32 4.63
C LEU A 255 32.83 -2.92 5.88
N ALA A 256 34.16 -2.92 5.83
CA ALA A 256 34.97 -2.42 6.95
C ALA A 256 35.22 -0.90 6.85
N THR A 257 35.00 -0.28 5.68
CA THR A 257 35.17 1.17 5.49
C THR A 257 34.42 1.98 6.54
N ASN A 258 35.10 2.73 7.40
CA ASN A 258 34.49 3.57 8.45
C ASN A 258 33.58 2.82 9.44
N ASN A 259 33.66 1.49 9.57
CA ASN A 259 32.74 0.69 10.39
C ASN A 259 32.92 0.89 11.91
N GLU A 260 34.10 1.34 12.34
CA GLU A 260 34.48 1.56 13.75
C GLU A 260 34.70 3.05 14.06
N VAL A 261 34.51 3.94 13.08
CA VAL A 261 34.72 5.38 13.26
C VAL A 261 33.45 5.97 13.87
N PRO A 262 33.44 6.53 15.09
CA PRO A 262 32.28 7.24 15.62
C PRO A 262 32.21 8.68 15.07
N TRP A 263 31.20 9.45 15.48
CA TRP A 263 31.22 10.91 15.35
C TRP A 263 31.60 11.53 16.68
N GLU A 264 32.39 12.59 16.63
CA GLU A 264 32.64 13.43 17.81
C GLU A 264 31.40 14.31 18.03
N THR A 265 30.59 13.92 19.01
CA THR A 265 29.32 14.57 19.34
C THR A 265 29.49 15.52 20.52
N PRO A 266 29.32 16.84 20.33
CA PRO A 266 29.56 17.84 21.38
C PRO A 266 28.41 17.96 22.38
N TRP A 267 27.22 17.45 22.04
CA TRP A 267 26.06 17.39 22.93
C TRP A 267 25.87 16.02 23.57
N ASP A 268 24.99 15.97 24.56
CA ASP A 268 24.56 14.75 25.24
C ASP A 268 23.13 14.33 24.82
N GLY A 269 22.54 13.42 25.60
CA GLY A 269 21.24 12.85 25.32
C GLY A 269 20.10 13.86 25.40
N GLU A 270 20.26 14.97 26.12
CA GLU A 270 19.21 15.99 26.22
C GLU A 270 18.87 16.56 24.83
N VAL A 271 19.90 16.88 24.04
CA VAL A 271 19.73 17.37 22.68
C VAL A 271 19.07 16.32 21.77
N ILE A 272 19.37 15.03 21.97
CA ILE A 272 18.68 13.94 21.26
C ILE A 272 17.19 13.94 21.59
N TRP A 273 16.83 14.06 22.87
CA TRP A 273 15.43 14.13 23.32
C TRP A 273 14.71 15.37 22.79
N GLN A 274 15.35 16.54 22.81
CA GLN A 274 14.79 17.78 22.27
C GLN A 274 14.47 17.64 20.77
N VAL A 275 15.39 17.08 19.99
CA VAL A 275 15.19 16.99 18.54
C VAL A 275 14.22 15.88 18.16
N LEU A 276 14.35 14.68 18.74
CA LEU A 276 13.49 13.55 18.34
C LEU A 276 12.13 13.63 19.01
N ILE A 277 12.09 13.70 20.34
CA ILE A 277 10.82 13.57 21.06
C ILE A 277 10.04 14.88 21.03
N PHE A 278 10.68 16.00 21.36
CA PHE A 278 10.01 17.29 21.30
C PHE A 278 9.84 17.79 19.85
N GLY A 279 10.89 17.79 19.03
CA GLY A 279 10.84 18.27 17.65
C GLY A 279 10.09 17.33 16.71
N PHE A 280 10.62 16.14 16.47
CA PHE A 280 10.10 15.24 15.44
C PHE A 280 8.73 14.65 15.82
N PHE A 281 8.56 14.11 17.03
CA PHE A 281 7.30 13.51 17.47
C PHE A 281 6.28 14.54 17.95
N PHE A 282 6.60 15.33 18.97
CA PHE A 282 5.60 16.24 19.54
C PHE A 282 5.27 17.39 18.59
N VAL A 283 6.25 18.17 18.11
CA VAL A 283 5.96 19.26 17.16
C VAL A 283 5.50 18.71 15.81
N GLY A 284 6.26 17.77 15.24
CA GLY A 284 6.01 17.24 13.90
C GLY A 284 4.76 16.36 13.77
N GLN A 285 4.55 15.39 14.65
CA GLN A 285 3.46 14.40 14.51
C GLN A 285 2.19 14.77 15.30
N ILE A 286 2.30 15.59 16.35
CA ILE A 286 1.16 15.92 17.24
C ILE A 286 0.72 17.37 17.08
N LEU A 287 1.55 18.34 17.45
CA LEU A 287 1.19 19.76 17.50
C LEU A 287 0.82 20.31 16.12
N LEU A 288 1.67 20.10 15.12
CA LEU A 288 1.41 20.63 13.78
C LEU A 288 0.17 20.00 13.14
N PRO A 289 0.03 18.65 13.07
CA PRO A 289 -1.10 18.03 12.37
C PRO A 289 -2.42 18.12 13.13
N LEU A 290 -2.42 18.07 14.47
CA LEU A 290 -3.67 18.03 15.26
C LEU A 290 -4.15 19.41 15.72
N LEU A 291 -3.26 20.40 15.83
CA LEU A 291 -3.62 21.72 16.34
C LEU A 291 -3.40 22.82 15.29
N VAL A 292 -2.17 23.00 14.82
CA VAL A 292 -1.80 24.17 13.99
C VAL A 292 -2.48 24.12 12.63
N LEU A 293 -2.46 22.95 11.98
CA LEU A 293 -2.99 22.79 10.64
C LEU A 293 -4.54 22.89 10.58
N PRO A 294 -5.32 22.23 11.47
CA PRO A 294 -6.76 22.44 11.54
C PRO A 294 -7.15 23.88 11.89
N LEU A 295 -6.41 24.52 12.81
CA LEU A 295 -6.64 25.93 13.16
C LEU A 295 -6.41 26.83 11.95
N LEU A 296 -5.32 26.62 11.21
CA LEU A 296 -5.00 27.40 10.02
C LEU A 296 -6.07 27.23 8.93
N ILE A 297 -6.53 26.00 8.69
CA ILE A 297 -7.65 25.71 7.77
C ILE A 297 -8.91 26.46 8.21
N SER A 298 -9.25 26.40 9.50
CA SER A 298 -10.43 27.05 10.06
C SER A 298 -10.36 28.58 9.95
N VAL A 299 -9.22 29.19 10.25
CA VAL A 299 -9.00 30.65 10.12
C VAL A 299 -9.08 31.10 8.67
N LEU A 300 -8.62 30.28 7.73
CA LEU A 300 -8.71 30.56 6.30
C LEU A 300 -10.11 30.26 5.71
N GLY A 301 -11.04 29.71 6.50
CA GLY A 301 -12.38 29.35 6.05
C GLY A 301 -12.40 28.24 5.01
N LEU A 302 -11.39 27.36 5.01
CA LEU A 302 -11.29 26.24 4.08
C LEU A 302 -12.02 25.00 4.64
N ASP A 303 -12.67 24.24 3.76
CA ASP A 303 -13.32 22.97 4.11
C ASP A 303 -12.61 21.79 3.43
N PRO A 304 -11.77 21.02 4.18
CA PRO A 304 -11.04 19.89 3.64
C PRO A 304 -11.91 18.77 3.07
N SER A 305 -13.18 18.67 3.49
CA SER A 305 -14.10 17.65 2.99
C SER A 305 -14.42 17.84 1.49
N ASN A 306 -14.39 19.10 1.04
CA ASN A 306 -14.68 19.51 -0.33
C ASN A 306 -13.42 19.66 -1.20
N PHE A 307 -12.24 19.27 -0.71
CA PHE A 307 -11.01 19.39 -1.47
C PHE A 307 -11.00 18.43 -2.67
N THR A 308 -10.68 18.99 -3.84
CA THR A 308 -10.35 18.20 -5.03
C THR A 308 -9.10 17.35 -4.77
N VAL A 309 -8.86 16.34 -5.61
CA VAL A 309 -7.65 15.50 -5.51
C VAL A 309 -6.38 16.35 -5.57
N GLN A 310 -6.34 17.37 -6.42
CA GLN A 310 -5.22 18.32 -6.51
C GLN A 310 -5.05 19.11 -5.21
N SER A 311 -6.14 19.67 -4.66
CA SER A 311 -6.10 20.41 -3.39
C SER A 311 -5.62 19.52 -2.24
N LYS A 312 -6.01 18.24 -2.20
CA LYS A 312 -5.51 17.26 -1.23
C LYS A 312 -4.00 17.00 -1.40
N ALA A 313 -3.50 16.93 -2.64
CA ALA A 313 -2.09 16.76 -2.92
C ALA A 313 -1.26 17.98 -2.45
N PHE A 314 -1.71 19.19 -2.79
CA PHE A 314 -1.08 20.43 -2.32
C PHE A 314 -1.12 20.56 -0.80
N TYR A 315 -2.26 20.25 -0.18
CA TYR A 315 -2.39 20.24 1.27
C TYR A 315 -1.39 19.27 1.91
N THR A 316 -1.23 18.08 1.35
CA THR A 316 -0.25 17.09 1.84
C THR A 316 1.18 17.61 1.73
N LEU A 317 1.57 18.14 0.56
CA LEU A 317 2.91 18.73 0.37
C LEU A 317 3.15 19.88 1.35
N PHE A 318 2.19 20.81 1.49
CA PHE A 318 2.30 21.95 2.41
C PHE A 318 2.44 21.49 3.86
N SER A 319 1.61 20.54 4.29
CA SER A 319 1.67 19.96 5.63
C SER A 319 3.03 19.30 5.89
N TYR A 320 3.55 18.58 4.89
CA TYR A 320 4.86 17.94 4.97
C TYR A 320 5.99 18.97 5.08
N ILE A 321 5.98 20.03 4.27
CA ILE A 321 6.96 21.11 4.34
C ILE A 321 6.92 21.79 5.72
N LEU A 322 5.72 22.05 6.26
CA LEU A 322 5.56 22.65 7.57
C LEU A 322 6.14 21.75 8.68
N LEU A 323 5.86 20.45 8.62
CA LEU A 323 6.42 19.44 9.52
C LEU A 323 7.95 19.40 9.43
N ALA A 324 8.49 19.33 8.21
CA ALA A 324 9.92 19.30 7.98
C ALA A 324 10.62 20.57 8.48
N ALA A 325 10.04 21.75 8.19
CA ALA A 325 10.54 23.03 8.66
C ALA A 325 10.51 23.12 10.19
N GLY A 326 9.42 22.71 10.84
CA GLY A 326 9.31 22.66 12.29
C GLY A 326 10.38 21.78 12.93
N GLY A 327 10.54 20.55 12.42
CA GLY A 327 11.56 19.62 12.90
C GLY A 327 13.00 20.13 12.69
N LEU A 328 13.31 20.69 11.52
CA LEU A 328 14.63 21.25 11.23
C LEU A 328 14.92 22.54 12.02
N LEU A 329 13.91 23.34 12.34
CA LEU A 329 14.07 24.50 13.22
C LEU A 329 14.40 24.08 14.64
N VAL A 330 13.69 23.08 15.19
CA VAL A 330 14.02 22.53 16.52
C VAL A 330 15.44 21.96 16.50
N LEU A 331 15.81 21.17 15.48
CA LEU A 331 17.18 20.71 15.30
C LEU A 331 18.19 21.86 15.33
N TYR A 332 17.99 22.88 14.49
CA TYR A 332 18.89 24.02 14.38
C TYR A 332 19.07 24.74 15.72
N PHE A 333 17.97 25.06 16.41
CA PHE A 333 18.05 25.77 17.70
C PHE A 333 18.69 24.92 18.80
N SER A 334 18.45 23.61 18.81
CA SER A 334 19.06 22.69 19.78
C SER A 334 20.57 22.54 19.56
N ILE A 335 21.06 22.55 18.32
CA ILE A 335 22.51 22.42 18.03
C ILE A 335 23.24 23.77 17.95
N LYS A 336 22.53 24.89 17.82
CA LYS A 336 23.08 26.24 17.69
C LYS A 336 24.16 26.58 18.74
N PRO A 337 24.03 26.21 20.03
CA PRO A 337 25.06 26.49 21.03
C PRO A 337 26.40 25.77 20.80
N PHE A 338 26.40 24.70 19.99
CA PHE A 338 27.56 23.85 19.73
C PHE A 338 28.25 24.15 18.39
N LEU A 339 27.84 25.21 17.69
CA LEU A 339 28.43 25.59 16.42
C LEU A 339 29.78 26.32 16.63
N PRO A 340 30.80 26.07 15.77
CA PRO A 340 30.78 25.13 14.64
C PRO A 340 30.95 23.67 15.08
N VAL A 341 30.16 22.77 14.49
CA VAL A 341 30.33 21.31 14.64
C VAL A 341 31.43 20.79 13.72
N SER A 342 31.98 19.60 14.01
CA SER A 342 33.03 19.00 13.19
C SER A 342 32.60 18.81 11.73
N GLU A 343 33.55 18.87 10.78
CA GLU A 343 33.28 18.77 9.33
C GLU A 343 32.62 17.45 8.86
N ASP A 344 32.63 16.42 9.71
CA ASP A 344 31.96 15.14 9.43
C ASP A 344 30.45 15.14 9.73
N TRP A 345 29.92 16.19 10.38
CA TRP A 345 28.48 16.38 10.56
C TRP A 345 27.83 16.91 9.28
N PHE A 346 26.64 16.40 8.95
CA PHE A 346 25.83 16.85 7.79
C PHE A 346 26.62 16.96 6.48
N ARG A 347 27.50 15.99 6.21
CA ARG A 347 28.44 16.07 5.09
C ARG A 347 27.76 15.84 3.72
N PHE A 348 27.94 16.80 2.81
CA PHE A 348 27.52 16.71 1.40
C PHE A 348 28.74 16.78 0.47
N LYS A 349 29.03 15.68 -0.24
CA LYS A 349 30.13 15.62 -1.22
C LYS A 349 29.63 15.21 -2.60
N PHE A 350 29.29 16.20 -3.44
CA PHE A 350 28.80 15.95 -4.81
C PHE A 350 29.79 15.18 -5.69
N ARG A 351 31.10 15.50 -5.58
CA ARG A 351 32.18 14.83 -6.32
C ARG A 351 32.75 13.67 -5.50
N SER A 352 31.93 12.66 -5.22
CA SER A 352 32.34 11.44 -4.52
C SER A 352 31.56 10.21 -5.01
N ASN A 353 31.87 9.03 -4.48
CA ASN A 353 31.24 7.77 -4.88
C ASN A 353 29.83 7.56 -4.28
N TRP A 354 29.13 8.63 -3.89
CA TRP A 354 27.84 8.55 -3.21
C TRP A 354 26.74 7.90 -4.07
N ILE A 355 26.82 8.06 -5.40
CA ILE A 355 25.91 7.40 -6.35
C ILE A 355 26.06 5.88 -6.25
N PHE A 356 27.29 5.37 -6.23
CA PHE A 356 27.55 3.93 -6.10
C PHE A 356 27.10 3.38 -4.75
N TRP A 357 27.29 4.14 -3.67
CA TRP A 357 26.78 3.77 -2.35
C TRP A 357 25.26 3.79 -2.27
N GLY A 358 24.60 4.78 -2.88
CA GLY A 358 23.14 4.86 -2.94
C GLY A 358 22.52 3.74 -3.79
N LEU A 359 23.04 3.52 -5.01
CA LEU A 359 22.59 2.45 -5.91
C LEU A 359 22.90 1.06 -5.34
N GLY A 360 24.13 0.84 -4.85
CA GLY A 360 24.51 -0.42 -4.22
C GLY A 360 23.70 -0.70 -2.97
N GLY A 361 23.43 0.33 -2.16
CA GLY A 361 22.54 0.24 -1.02
C GLY A 361 21.10 -0.11 -1.41
N TYR A 362 20.58 0.48 -2.48
CA TYR A 362 19.24 0.14 -3.00
C TYR A 362 19.18 -1.33 -3.45
N LEU A 363 20.20 -1.81 -4.17
CA LEU A 363 20.31 -3.22 -4.58
C LEU A 363 20.40 -4.15 -3.37
N VAL A 364 21.09 -3.77 -2.28
CA VAL A 364 21.11 -4.56 -1.04
C VAL A 364 19.76 -4.50 -0.31
N ALA A 365 19.08 -3.36 -0.32
CA ALA A 365 17.80 -3.16 0.34
C ALA A 365 16.70 -4.04 -0.27
N LEU A 366 16.64 -4.17 -1.61
CA LEU A 366 15.62 -4.96 -2.31
C LEU A 366 15.45 -6.39 -1.75
N PRO A 367 16.45 -7.29 -1.83
CA PRO A 367 16.29 -8.65 -1.31
C PRO A 367 16.16 -8.69 0.21
N SER A 368 16.85 -7.79 0.93
CA SER A 368 16.81 -7.76 2.40
C SER A 368 15.41 -7.44 2.92
N VAL A 369 14.79 -6.39 2.40
CA VAL A 369 13.44 -5.99 2.79
C VAL A 369 12.41 -6.98 2.27
N VAL A 370 12.57 -7.56 1.07
CA VAL A 370 11.65 -8.61 0.58
C VAL A 370 11.66 -9.83 1.49
N VAL A 371 12.83 -10.34 1.88
CA VAL A 371 12.94 -11.49 2.80
C VAL A 371 12.27 -11.18 4.14
N VAL A 372 12.54 -10.01 4.71
CA VAL A 372 11.94 -9.60 5.98
C VAL A 372 10.43 -9.39 5.85
N SER A 373 9.95 -8.84 4.73
CA SER A 373 8.53 -8.70 4.43
C SER A 373 7.82 -10.05 4.34
N LEU A 374 8.45 -11.07 3.73
CA LEU A 374 7.88 -12.43 3.68
C LEU A 374 7.76 -13.06 5.06
N ILE A 375 8.75 -12.85 5.93
CA ILE A 375 8.70 -13.28 7.34
C ILE A 375 7.59 -12.51 8.08
N ASN A 376 7.54 -11.19 7.88
CA ASN A 376 6.55 -10.32 8.50
C ASN A 376 5.11 -10.69 8.10
N GLN A 377 4.88 -11.08 6.84
CA GLN A 377 3.58 -11.57 6.38
C GLN A 377 3.12 -12.83 7.13
N GLN A 378 4.04 -13.73 7.46
CA GLN A 378 3.71 -14.93 8.24
C GLN A 378 3.32 -14.58 9.69
N LEU A 379 3.97 -13.56 10.27
CA LEU A 379 3.68 -13.09 11.63
C LEU A 379 2.34 -12.35 11.74
N TRP A 380 2.05 -11.48 10.77
CA TRP A 380 0.85 -10.63 10.78
C TRP A 380 -0.35 -11.21 10.01
N GLN A 381 -0.22 -12.41 9.42
CA GLN A 381 -1.27 -13.06 8.61
C GLN A 381 -1.85 -12.16 7.51
N GLY A 382 -1.03 -11.27 6.93
CA GLY A 382 -1.49 -10.28 5.94
C GLY A 382 -2.38 -9.16 6.49
N LYS A 383 -2.54 -9.04 7.81
CA LYS A 383 -3.22 -7.92 8.48
C LYS A 383 -2.27 -6.73 8.55
N GLY A 384 -2.19 -5.95 7.47
CA GLY A 384 -1.34 -4.77 7.37
C GLY A 384 -1.33 -4.19 5.97
N GLY A 385 -1.11 -2.88 5.85
CA GLY A 385 -0.94 -2.21 4.54
C GLY A 385 -2.17 -1.45 4.02
N SER A 386 -3.03 -0.92 4.89
CA SER A 386 -3.96 0.14 4.47
C SER A 386 -3.13 1.38 4.13
N ASN A 387 -2.67 1.49 2.89
CA ASN A 387 -1.96 2.67 2.42
C ASN A 387 -3.01 3.67 1.88
N PRO A 388 -3.31 4.79 2.57
CA PRO A 388 -4.28 5.78 2.10
C PRO A 388 -3.87 6.40 0.75
N ILE A 389 -2.58 6.35 0.43
CA ILE A 389 -2.02 6.79 -0.85
C ILE A 389 -2.51 5.90 -1.99
N LEU A 390 -2.70 4.60 -1.74
CA LEU A 390 -3.24 3.68 -2.74
C LEU A 390 -4.65 4.08 -3.17
N SER A 391 -5.54 4.43 -2.24
CA SER A 391 -6.88 4.92 -2.60
C SER A 391 -6.81 6.22 -3.41
N LEU A 392 -5.92 7.15 -3.04
CA LEU A 392 -5.76 8.41 -3.79
C LEU A 392 -5.22 8.21 -5.21
N VAL A 393 -4.29 7.25 -5.41
CA VAL A 393 -3.71 6.93 -6.72
C VAL A 393 -4.66 6.06 -7.58
N LEU A 394 -5.40 5.13 -6.96
CA LEU A 394 -6.38 4.29 -7.65
C LEU A 394 -7.66 5.05 -8.04
N GLU A 395 -8.08 6.04 -7.24
CA GLU A 395 -9.32 6.80 -7.45
C GLU A 395 -9.09 8.11 -8.22
N GLY A 396 -7.88 8.68 -8.15
CA GLY A 396 -7.53 9.93 -8.81
C GLY A 396 -6.66 9.71 -10.05
N ASN A 397 -7.25 9.74 -11.24
CA ASN A 397 -6.52 9.74 -12.51
C ASN A 397 -5.94 11.14 -12.84
N ASP A 398 -5.44 11.85 -11.83
CA ASP A 398 -4.95 13.22 -11.94
C ASP A 398 -3.41 13.25 -11.90
N SER A 399 -2.80 13.43 -13.08
CA SER A 399 -1.35 13.45 -13.25
C SER A 399 -0.65 14.53 -12.42
N ILE A 400 -1.31 15.67 -12.16
CA ILE A 400 -0.74 16.77 -11.38
C ILE A 400 -0.70 16.38 -9.91
N ALA A 401 -1.80 15.81 -9.39
CA ALA A 401 -1.84 15.32 -8.02
C ALA A 401 -0.78 14.23 -7.79
N ILE A 402 -0.65 13.28 -8.72
CA ILE A 402 0.35 12.21 -8.66
C ILE A 402 1.77 12.78 -8.66
N LEU A 403 2.06 13.79 -9.49
CA LEU A 403 3.36 14.46 -9.50
C LEU A 403 3.67 15.13 -8.16
N ILE A 404 2.72 15.86 -7.57
CA ILE A 404 2.90 16.55 -6.27
C ILE A 404 3.13 15.54 -5.15
N PHE A 405 2.34 14.46 -5.11
CA PHE A 405 2.56 13.36 -4.16
C PHE A 405 3.92 12.70 -4.37
N GLY A 406 4.31 12.48 -5.63
CA GLY A 406 5.61 11.93 -5.99
C GLY A 406 6.78 12.78 -5.53
N VAL A 407 6.73 14.10 -5.73
CA VAL A 407 7.74 15.03 -5.22
C VAL A 407 7.80 15.00 -3.69
N THR A 408 6.64 14.96 -3.04
CA THR A 408 6.55 14.88 -1.56
C THR A 408 7.23 13.62 -1.05
N ALA A 409 6.81 12.45 -1.54
CA ALA A 409 7.27 11.16 -1.04
C ALA A 409 8.69 10.78 -1.49
N CYS A 410 9.10 11.15 -2.71
CA CYS A 410 10.36 10.70 -3.30
C CYS A 410 11.50 11.71 -3.14
N VAL A 411 11.21 12.96 -2.80
CA VAL A 411 12.22 14.03 -2.67
C VAL A 411 12.14 14.70 -1.32
N ALA A 412 11.02 15.38 -1.01
CA ALA A 412 10.91 16.15 0.22
C ALA A 412 11.07 15.26 1.47
N ALA A 413 10.48 14.06 1.44
CA ALA A 413 10.56 13.14 2.56
C ALA A 413 11.97 12.58 2.81
N PRO A 414 12.63 11.94 1.83
CA PRO A 414 14.03 11.52 1.96
C PRO A 414 14.98 12.63 2.40
N LEU A 415 14.83 13.86 1.88
CA LEU A 415 15.68 14.97 2.30
C LEU A 415 15.53 15.29 3.79
N PHE A 416 14.29 15.42 4.27
CA PHE A 416 14.04 15.74 5.67
C PHE A 416 14.42 14.58 6.60
N GLU A 417 13.96 13.37 6.28
CA GLU A 417 14.15 12.22 7.15
C GLU A 417 15.62 11.82 7.24
N GLU A 418 16.38 11.82 6.14
CA GLU A 418 17.81 11.52 6.21
C GLU A 418 18.59 12.59 6.98
N MET A 419 18.16 13.86 6.96
CA MET A 419 18.78 14.89 7.81
C MET A 419 18.57 14.61 9.31
N ILE A 420 17.37 14.20 9.72
CA ILE A 420 17.07 13.89 11.13
C ILE A 420 17.71 12.55 11.55
N PHE A 421 17.49 11.49 10.79
CA PHE A 421 17.89 10.14 11.21
C PHE A 421 19.38 9.87 10.97
N ARG A 422 19.92 10.27 9.81
CA ARG A 422 21.32 9.97 9.42
C ARG A 422 22.22 11.16 9.70
N GLY A 423 21.75 12.38 9.43
CA GLY A 423 22.52 13.60 9.70
C GLY A 423 22.66 13.90 11.19
N PHE A 424 21.61 13.64 11.98
CA PHE A 424 21.58 13.97 13.41
C PHE A 424 21.60 12.76 14.35
N LEU A 425 20.57 11.91 14.31
CA LEU A 425 20.33 10.87 15.32
C LEU A 425 21.43 9.82 15.33
N LEU A 426 21.75 9.21 14.18
CA LEU A 426 22.74 8.13 14.11
C LEU A 426 24.12 8.61 14.63
N PRO A 427 24.71 9.71 14.13
CA PRO A 427 25.92 10.29 14.69
C PRO A 427 25.84 10.53 16.21
N SER A 428 24.74 11.11 16.68
CA SER A 428 24.54 11.38 18.12
C SER A 428 24.58 10.10 18.95
N LEU A 429 23.96 9.02 18.46
CA LEU A 429 23.95 7.71 19.12
C LEU A 429 25.35 7.08 19.21
N THR A 430 26.28 7.41 18.30
CA THR A 430 27.66 6.87 18.36
C THR A 430 28.45 7.36 19.58
N ARG A 431 27.96 8.38 20.30
CA ARG A 431 28.48 8.77 21.61
C ARG A 431 28.25 7.71 22.69
N TYR A 432 27.18 6.93 22.56
CA TYR A 432 26.70 5.99 23.58
C TYR A 432 26.81 4.53 23.15
N LEU A 433 26.80 4.26 21.84
CA LEU A 433 26.76 2.94 21.26
C LEU A 433 27.92 2.77 20.27
N PRO A 434 28.44 1.54 20.07
CA PRO A 434 29.28 1.27 18.92
C PRO A 434 28.51 1.57 17.62
N VAL A 435 29.22 1.87 16.54
CA VAL A 435 28.62 2.29 15.25
C VAL A 435 27.53 1.32 14.78
N TRP A 436 27.74 0.00 14.89
CA TRP A 436 26.72 -0.99 14.52
C TRP A 436 25.45 -0.90 15.39
N GLY A 437 25.60 -0.62 16.69
CA GLY A 437 24.48 -0.43 17.62
C GLY A 437 23.72 0.86 17.32
N ALA A 438 24.42 1.93 16.97
CA ALA A 438 23.81 3.18 16.51
C ALA A 438 23.01 2.99 15.20
N ILE A 439 23.53 2.20 14.25
CA ILE A 439 22.82 1.86 13.00
C ILE A 439 21.51 1.12 13.31
N VAL A 440 21.56 0.06 14.11
CA VAL A 440 20.37 -0.74 14.46
C VAL A 440 19.35 0.10 15.20
N THR A 441 19.78 0.87 16.20
CA THR A 441 18.89 1.70 17.01
C THR A 441 18.25 2.81 16.18
N SER A 442 19.03 3.50 15.33
CA SER A 442 18.50 4.51 14.41
C SER A 442 17.51 3.92 13.41
N GLY A 443 17.78 2.73 12.86
CA GLY A 443 16.88 2.02 11.95
C GLY A 443 15.56 1.60 12.60
N LEU A 444 15.59 1.13 13.85
CA LEU A 444 14.38 0.82 14.62
C LEU A 444 13.56 2.07 14.93
N LEU A 445 14.19 3.15 15.38
CA LEU A 445 13.51 4.42 15.64
C LEU A 445 12.90 5.02 14.38
N PHE A 446 13.59 4.90 13.24
CA PHE A 446 13.06 5.25 11.92
C PHE A 446 11.78 4.47 11.60
N ALA A 447 11.75 3.15 11.85
CA ALA A 447 10.57 2.34 11.62
C ALA A 447 9.39 2.70 12.53
N ILE A 448 9.66 2.95 13.82
CA ILE A 448 8.63 3.33 14.80
C ILE A 448 8.02 4.69 14.44
N ALA A 449 8.82 5.62 13.91
CA ALA A 449 8.34 6.93 13.47
C ALA A 449 7.27 6.88 12.37
N HIS A 450 7.12 5.75 11.66
CA HIS A 450 6.10 5.55 10.65
C HIS A 450 4.74 5.10 11.22
N LEU A 451 4.65 4.79 12.52
CA LEU A 451 3.41 4.46 13.25
C LEU A 451 2.58 3.31 12.63
N SER A 452 3.19 2.47 11.79
CA SER A 452 2.56 1.33 11.14
C SER A 452 3.12 0.04 11.72
N LEU A 453 2.43 -0.54 12.71
CA LEU A 453 2.92 -1.70 13.46
C LEU A 453 3.20 -2.91 12.55
N SER A 454 2.38 -3.09 11.51
CA SER A 454 2.54 -4.14 10.50
C SER A 454 3.73 -3.94 9.57
N GLU A 455 4.35 -2.76 9.53
CA GLU A 455 5.46 -2.44 8.63
C GLU A 455 6.78 -2.16 9.37
N VAL A 456 6.79 -2.28 10.70
CA VAL A 456 7.98 -1.97 11.52
C VAL A 456 9.20 -2.81 11.10
N LEU A 457 9.05 -4.12 10.88
CA LEU A 457 10.17 -4.99 10.51
C LEU A 457 10.79 -4.63 9.13
N PRO A 458 10.01 -4.52 8.04
CA PRO A 458 10.58 -4.11 6.75
C PRO A 458 11.14 -2.69 6.77
N LEU A 459 10.50 -1.74 7.45
CA LEU A 459 11.01 -0.36 7.57
C LEU A 459 12.27 -0.28 8.42
N ALA A 460 12.39 -1.09 9.47
CA ALA A 460 13.61 -1.17 10.28
C ALA A 460 14.78 -1.72 9.45
N THR A 461 14.50 -2.70 8.60
CA THR A 461 15.50 -3.28 7.68
C THR A 461 15.99 -2.24 6.69
N LEU A 462 15.09 -1.50 6.05
CA LEU A 462 15.45 -0.36 5.20
C LEU A 462 16.26 0.68 5.98
N GLY A 463 15.82 0.98 7.21
CA GLY A 463 16.45 1.93 8.10
C GLY A 463 17.90 1.58 8.45
N ILE A 464 18.17 0.28 8.68
CA ILE A 464 19.50 -0.28 8.91
C ILE A 464 20.37 -0.16 7.66
N VAL A 465 19.85 -0.47 6.47
CA VAL A 465 20.62 -0.36 5.22
C VAL A 465 20.99 1.11 4.94
N LEU A 466 20.07 2.05 5.15
CA LEU A 466 20.34 3.49 5.07
C LEU A 466 21.44 3.92 6.05
N GLY A 467 21.39 3.44 7.30
CA GLY A 467 22.43 3.69 8.30
C GLY A 467 23.79 3.11 7.93
N LEU A 468 23.82 1.89 7.38
CA LEU A 468 25.04 1.29 6.82
C LEU A 468 25.60 2.17 5.70
N VAL A 469 24.79 2.50 4.70
CA VAL A 469 25.22 3.33 3.56
C VAL A 469 25.78 4.67 4.02
N TYR A 470 25.12 5.33 4.98
CA TYR A 470 25.60 6.59 5.52
C TYR A 470 26.94 6.43 6.27
N THR A 471 27.05 5.45 7.17
CA THR A 471 28.27 5.24 7.97
C THR A 471 29.48 4.90 7.13
N ARG A 472 29.30 4.08 6.08
CA ARG A 472 30.38 3.70 5.16
C ARG A 472 30.77 4.85 4.23
N SER A 473 29.78 5.51 3.62
CA SER A 473 30.03 6.57 2.63
C SER A 473 30.45 7.92 3.24
N ARG A 474 30.07 8.19 4.50
CA ARG A 474 30.22 9.49 5.18
C ARG A 474 29.64 10.64 4.34
N ASN A 475 28.55 10.41 3.62
CA ASN A 475 27.93 11.41 2.76
C ASN A 475 26.41 11.25 2.77
N LEU A 476 25.66 12.29 3.13
CA LEU A 476 24.20 12.25 3.21
C LEU A 476 23.51 12.07 1.87
N LEU A 477 24.17 12.42 0.75
CA LEU A 477 23.61 12.20 -0.58
C LEU A 477 23.39 10.71 -0.89
N ALA A 478 24.20 9.81 -0.32
CA ALA A 478 24.09 8.37 -0.55
C ALA A 478 22.81 7.75 0.04
N PRO A 479 22.51 7.88 1.35
CA PRO A 479 21.25 7.39 1.90
C PRO A 479 20.04 8.17 1.35
N MET A 480 20.15 9.46 1.04
CA MET A 480 19.08 10.22 0.39
C MET A 480 18.71 9.61 -0.97
N LEU A 481 19.69 9.29 -1.80
CA LEU A 481 19.46 8.63 -3.08
C LEU A 481 18.80 7.26 -2.90
N LEU A 482 19.31 6.43 -1.99
CA LEU A 482 18.73 5.12 -1.70
C LEU A 482 17.26 5.25 -1.30
N HIS A 483 16.98 6.12 -0.34
CA HIS A 483 15.63 6.34 0.17
C HIS A 483 14.70 6.86 -0.94
N SER A 484 15.14 7.84 -1.71
CA SER A 484 14.41 8.34 -2.89
C SER A 484 14.12 7.23 -3.90
N LEU A 485 15.07 6.35 -4.20
CA LEU A 485 14.87 5.21 -5.11
C LEU A 485 13.87 4.20 -4.54
N TRP A 486 13.93 3.91 -3.24
CA TRP A 486 12.97 3.04 -2.56
C TRP A 486 11.54 3.57 -2.66
N ASN A 487 11.35 4.86 -2.36
CA ASN A 487 10.03 5.51 -2.42
C ASN A 487 9.54 5.61 -3.87
N SER A 488 10.44 5.90 -4.81
CA SER A 488 10.13 5.98 -6.25
C SER A 488 9.72 4.62 -6.82
N GLY A 489 10.42 3.54 -6.47
CA GLY A 489 10.06 2.18 -6.90
C GLY A 489 8.70 1.74 -6.35
N THR A 490 8.41 2.08 -5.09
CA THR A 490 7.10 1.83 -4.48
C THR A 490 6.00 2.61 -5.18
N LEU A 491 6.18 3.92 -5.38
CA LEU A 491 5.20 4.78 -6.06
C LEU A 491 4.98 4.37 -7.51
N LEU A 492 6.04 4.05 -8.25
CA LEU A 492 5.95 3.57 -9.63
C LEU A 492 5.14 2.28 -9.72
N SER A 493 5.38 1.34 -8.80
CA SER A 493 4.60 0.09 -8.72
C SER A 493 3.12 0.38 -8.48
N LEU A 494 2.80 1.31 -7.57
CA LEU A 494 1.42 1.73 -7.31
C LEU A 494 0.79 2.44 -8.50
N PHE A 495 1.53 3.29 -9.22
CA PHE A 495 1.04 4.00 -10.39
C PHE A 495 0.72 3.06 -11.56
N ILE A 496 1.63 2.12 -11.86
CA ILE A 496 1.41 1.13 -12.93
C ILE A 496 0.19 0.25 -12.61
N LEU A 497 0.00 -0.10 -11.32
CA LEU A 497 -1.20 -0.80 -10.85
C LEU A 497 -2.44 0.10 -10.77
N GLY A 498 -2.29 1.41 -10.64
CA GLY A 498 -3.41 2.34 -10.50
C GLY A 498 -3.97 2.82 -11.82
N SER A 499 -3.13 2.92 -12.84
CA SER A 499 -3.55 3.30 -14.18
C SER A 499 -4.57 2.29 -14.72
N GLN A 500 -5.78 2.75 -15.03
CA GLN A 500 -6.78 1.92 -15.73
C GLN A 500 -6.40 1.78 -17.19
#